data_AF-A0A662TF69-F1
#
_entry.id   AF-A0A662TF69-F1
#
_cell.length_a   1.000
_cell.length_b   1.000
_cell.length_c   1.000
_cell.angle_alpha   90.00
_cell.angle_beta   90.00
_cell.angle_gamma   90.00
#
_symmetry.space_group_name_H-M   'P 1'
#
loop_
_entity.id
_entity.type
_entity.pdbx_description
1 polymer ?
#
loop_
_entity_poly.entity_id
_entity_poly.type
_entity_poly.pdbx_seq_one_letter_code
_entity_poly.pdbx_strand_id
1 'polypeptide(L)'
;MGSRIHVRLVILAKLIQYVENWYLLVFYRLRLLKHCKLKFRDGELFVLNSSTYSHFWKLFWYKVRLRELERKLDFQLEADKCRFTFNGSKVRMHLGDKCSIYAIHSTFIKQVYHMLNVKNRIVIDIGAYIGDTPIYFILKGARKVIAVEPYPRHYALAKENIALNGLDNRVTLLNVAISGRNEVIKLDGECLCSSKPLEIAK
;
A
#
# COMPACT_ATOMS: atom_id res chain seq x y z
N MET A 1 1.19 -20.00 21.47
CA MET A 1 0.35 -19.10 22.30
C MET A 1 0.81 -17.62 22.31
N GLY A 2 2.11 -17.32 22.11
CA GLY A 2 2.66 -15.94 22.22
C GLY A 2 2.32 -14.94 21.10
N SER A 3 1.89 -15.37 19.91
CA SER A 3 1.69 -14.45 18.77
C SER A 3 0.45 -13.56 18.89
N ARG A 4 -0.67 -14.09 19.39
CA ARG A 4 -1.94 -13.33 19.49
C ARG A 4 -1.93 -12.24 20.56
N ILE A 5 -1.28 -12.52 21.69
CA ILE A 5 -1.14 -11.53 22.79
C ILE A 5 -0.24 -10.39 22.32
N HIS A 6 0.89 -10.71 21.68
CA HIS A 6 1.80 -9.71 21.14
C HIS A 6 1.11 -8.78 20.13
N VAL A 7 0.35 -9.32 19.18
CA VAL A 7 -0.40 -8.51 18.20
C VAL A 7 -1.40 -7.56 18.89
N ARG A 8 -2.11 -8.04 19.91
CA ARG A 8 -3.06 -7.21 20.66
C ARG A 8 -2.37 -6.08 21.43
N LEU A 9 -1.20 -6.35 22.02
CA LEU A 9 -0.41 -5.33 22.71
C LEU A 9 0.10 -4.26 21.76
N VAL A 10 0.56 -4.63 20.57
CA VAL A 10 0.97 -3.68 19.52
C VAL A 10 -0.21 -2.81 19.08
N ILE A 11 -1.39 -3.40 18.86
CA ILE A 11 -2.60 -2.65 18.51
C ILE A 11 -2.96 -1.66 19.61
N LEU A 12 -2.93 -2.08 20.87
CA LEU A 12 -3.24 -1.23 22.01
C LEU A 12 -2.26 -0.06 22.12
N ALA A 13 -0.95 -0.33 21.99
CA ALA A 13 0.07 0.71 22.00
C ALA A 13 -0.14 1.74 20.88
N LYS A 14 -0.49 1.28 19.66
CA LYS A 14 -0.84 2.18 18.56
C LYS A 14 -2.15 2.94 18.82
N LEU A 15 -3.16 2.33 19.43
CA LEU A 15 -4.39 3.04 19.80
C LEU A 15 -4.11 4.17 20.79
N ILE A 16 -3.33 3.90 21.84
CA ILE A 16 -2.90 4.92 22.82
C ILE A 16 -2.14 6.06 22.12
N GLN A 17 -1.29 5.71 21.16
CA GLN A 17 -0.49 6.68 20.41
C GLN A 17 -1.31 7.56 19.48
N TYR A 18 -2.41 7.09 18.89
CA TYR A 18 -3.13 7.82 17.82
C TYR A 18 -4.54 8.29 18.19
N VAL A 19 -5.17 7.70 19.22
CA VAL A 19 -6.54 8.01 19.64
C VAL A 19 -6.50 8.52 21.08
N GLU A 20 -6.98 9.74 21.30
CA GLU A 20 -6.96 10.43 22.60
C GLU A 20 -7.79 9.67 23.64
N ASN A 21 -9.02 9.31 23.27
CA ASN A 21 -9.97 8.58 24.10
C ASN A 21 -10.08 7.10 23.69
N TRP A 22 -8.92 6.45 23.46
CA TRP A 22 -8.81 5.07 22.97
C TRP A 22 -9.58 4.04 23.81
N TYR A 23 -9.76 4.27 25.11
CA TYR A 23 -10.47 3.38 26.03
C TYR A 23 -11.93 3.16 25.63
N LEU A 24 -12.56 4.12 24.94
CA LEU A 24 -13.93 3.97 24.41
C LEU A 24 -14.05 2.83 23.40
N LEU A 25 -13.00 2.58 22.60
CA LEU A 25 -12.97 1.45 21.67
C LEU A 25 -12.93 0.11 22.41
N VAL A 26 -12.28 0.05 23.58
CA VAL A 26 -12.28 -1.14 24.44
C VAL A 26 -13.68 -1.38 25.00
N PHE A 27 -14.33 -0.35 25.55
CA PHE A 27 -15.71 -0.45 26.03
C PHE A 27 -16.69 -0.88 24.94
N TYR A 28 -16.53 -0.35 23.73
CA TYR A 28 -17.30 -0.80 22.56
C TYR A 28 -17.08 -2.29 22.25
N ARG A 29 -15.82 -2.76 22.22
CA ARG A 29 -15.51 -4.19 21.96
C ARG A 29 -16.02 -5.14 23.04
N LEU A 30 -16.06 -4.68 24.29
CA LEU A 30 -16.66 -5.39 25.43
C LEU A 30 -18.19 -5.31 25.45
N ARG A 31 -18.81 -4.65 24.45
CA ARG A 31 -20.25 -4.43 24.32
C ARG A 31 -20.86 -3.59 25.46
N LEU A 32 -20.03 -2.82 26.16
CA LEU A 32 -20.47 -1.84 27.18
C LEU A 32 -21.02 -0.57 26.52
N LEU A 33 -20.65 -0.30 25.27
CA LEU A 33 -21.16 0.80 24.45
C LEU A 33 -21.68 0.25 23.12
N LYS A 34 -22.86 0.74 22.68
CA LYS A 34 -23.40 0.44 21.33
C LYS A 34 -22.81 1.35 20.26
N HIS A 35 -22.33 2.53 20.64
CA HIS A 35 -21.63 3.48 19.78
C HIS A 35 -20.74 4.39 20.64
N CYS A 36 -19.72 5.00 20.05
CA CYS A 36 -18.88 6.00 20.72
C CYS A 36 -18.25 6.97 19.72
N LYS A 37 -17.95 8.19 20.17
CA LYS A 37 -17.21 9.19 19.37
C LYS A 37 -15.74 9.14 19.75
N LEU A 38 -14.91 8.64 18.84
CA LEU A 38 -13.45 8.61 18.98
C LEU A 38 -12.86 9.93 18.50
N LYS A 39 -11.82 10.40 19.19
CA LYS A 39 -11.03 11.58 18.82
C LYS A 39 -9.60 11.15 18.55
N PHE A 40 -9.15 11.29 17.32
CA PHE A 40 -7.74 11.14 16.96
C PHE A 40 -6.94 12.30 17.55
N ARG A 41 -5.66 12.08 17.81
CA ARG A 41 -4.77 13.10 18.40
C ARG A 41 -4.45 14.26 17.46
N ASP A 42 -4.72 14.12 16.17
CA ASP A 42 -4.67 15.20 15.19
C ASP A 42 -5.96 16.06 15.18
N GLY A 43 -6.91 15.76 16.06
CA GLY A 43 -8.18 16.48 16.21
C GLY A 43 -9.34 15.87 15.41
N GLU A 44 -9.09 14.92 14.50
CA GLU A 44 -10.16 14.30 13.71
C GLU A 44 -11.12 13.49 14.60
N LEU A 45 -12.42 13.64 14.36
CA LEU A 45 -13.47 12.94 15.11
C LEU A 45 -14.06 11.81 14.26
N PHE A 46 -14.29 10.64 14.87
CA PHE A 46 -14.86 9.47 14.20
C PHE A 46 -16.00 8.86 15.03
N VAL A 47 -17.17 8.67 14.42
CA VAL A 47 -18.30 8.00 15.06
C VAL A 47 -18.21 6.50 14.81
N LEU A 48 -17.99 5.74 15.89
CA LEU A 48 -17.89 4.29 15.86
C LEU A 48 -19.24 3.66 16.22
N ASN A 49 -19.72 2.76 15.37
CA ASN A 49 -20.85 1.86 15.57
C ASN A 49 -20.64 0.58 14.73
N SER A 50 -21.64 -0.30 14.63
CA SER A 50 -21.53 -1.55 13.88
C SER A 50 -21.23 -1.35 12.39
N SER A 51 -21.83 -0.35 11.74
CA SER A 51 -21.64 -0.08 10.30
C SER A 51 -20.33 0.64 9.99
N THR A 52 -19.80 1.43 10.93
CA THR A 52 -18.55 2.18 10.75
C THR A 52 -17.31 1.47 11.29
N TYR A 53 -17.47 0.33 11.97
CA TYR A 53 -16.36 -0.39 12.61
C TYR A 53 -15.21 -0.76 11.65
N SER A 54 -15.53 -1.28 10.46
CA SER A 54 -14.53 -1.61 9.44
C SER A 54 -13.82 -0.36 8.91
N HIS A 55 -14.57 0.72 8.70
CA HIS A 55 -14.05 2.01 8.25
C HIS A 55 -13.07 2.63 9.26
N PHE A 56 -13.36 2.50 10.57
CA PHE A 56 -12.45 2.93 11.62
C PHE A 56 -11.08 2.27 11.48
N TRP A 57 -11.02 0.95 11.31
CA TRP A 57 -9.74 0.25 11.19
C TRP A 57 -8.98 0.60 9.92
N LYS A 58 -9.68 0.81 8.79
CA LYS A 58 -9.07 1.29 7.56
C LYS A 58 -8.42 2.66 7.76
N LEU A 59 -9.16 3.61 8.34
CA LEU A 59 -8.67 4.95 8.63
C LEU A 59 -7.53 4.96 9.66
N PHE A 60 -7.69 4.22 10.76
CA PHE A 60 -6.70 4.09 11.82
C PHE A 60 -5.36 3.59 11.27
N TRP A 61 -5.38 2.50 10.51
CA TRP A 61 -4.14 1.95 9.96
C TRP A 61 -3.58 2.79 8.82
N TYR A 62 -4.41 3.47 8.03
CA TYR A 62 -3.95 4.49 7.09
C TYR A 62 -3.14 5.58 7.81
N LYS A 63 -3.68 6.16 8.88
CA LYS A 63 -3.00 7.20 9.68
C LYS A 63 -1.69 6.69 10.30
N VAL A 64 -1.69 5.49 10.87
CA VAL A 64 -0.48 4.88 11.45
C VAL A 64 0.62 4.71 10.41
N ARG A 65 0.29 4.24 9.20
CA ARG A 65 1.27 4.02 8.13
C ARG A 65 1.76 5.32 7.54
N LEU A 66 0.86 6.27 7.29
CA LEU A 66 1.21 7.59 6.77
C LEU A 66 2.20 8.29 7.70
N ARG A 67 1.95 8.26 9.01
CA ARG A 67 2.86 8.86 9.99
C ARG A 67 4.21 8.16 10.08
N GLU A 68 4.24 6.84 9.91
CA GLU A 68 5.52 6.10 9.82
C GLU A 68 6.29 6.43 8.55
N LEU A 69 5.60 6.61 7.42
CA LEU A 69 6.19 7.06 6.16
C LEU A 69 6.80 8.46 6.31
N GLU A 70 6.01 9.42 6.80
CA GLU A 70 6.44 10.81 7.04
C GLU A 70 7.74 10.84 7.86
N ARG A 71 7.76 10.10 8.96
CA ARG A 71 8.88 10.10 9.91
C ARG A 71 10.12 9.38 9.40
N LYS A 72 9.97 8.30 8.62
CA LYS A 72 11.10 7.41 8.27
C LYS A 72 11.65 7.64 6.87
N LEU A 73 10.86 8.21 5.95
CA LEU A 73 11.26 8.40 4.55
C LEU A 73 11.18 9.87 4.10
N ASP A 74 10.92 10.81 5.02
CA ASP A 74 10.58 12.20 4.64
C ASP A 74 9.46 12.21 3.60
N PHE A 75 8.41 11.42 3.88
CA PHE A 75 7.30 11.23 2.96
C PHE A 75 6.38 12.44 2.98
N GLN A 76 6.09 12.97 1.80
CA GLN A 76 5.23 14.12 1.60
C GLN A 76 4.14 13.74 0.60
N LEU A 77 2.89 14.02 0.96
CA LEU A 77 1.70 13.66 0.19
C LEU A 77 0.90 14.92 -0.14
N GLU A 78 0.60 15.10 -1.42
CA GLU A 78 -0.23 16.18 -1.95
C GLU A 78 -1.27 15.58 -2.88
N ALA A 79 -2.55 15.66 -2.49
CA ALA A 79 -3.63 14.90 -3.13
C ALA A 79 -3.31 13.39 -3.21
N ASP A 80 -3.10 12.87 -4.41
CA ASP A 80 -2.72 11.49 -4.70
C ASP A 80 -1.24 11.34 -5.08
N LYS A 81 -0.44 12.41 -5.03
CA LYS A 81 0.97 12.41 -5.41
C LYS A 81 1.83 12.39 -4.16
N CYS A 82 2.76 11.43 -4.11
CA CYS A 82 3.73 11.35 -3.04
C CYS A 82 5.16 11.52 -3.53
N ARG A 83 5.99 12.02 -2.62
CA ARG A 83 7.45 12.10 -2.76
C ARG A 83 8.10 11.67 -1.47
N PHE A 84 9.20 10.93 -1.57
CA PHE A 84 9.97 10.45 -0.41
C PHE A 84 11.40 10.09 -0.81
N THR A 85 12.28 9.87 0.15
CA THR A 85 13.67 9.46 -0.10
C THR A 85 13.88 8.01 0.33
N PHE A 86 14.48 7.21 -0.54
CA PHE A 86 14.86 5.82 -0.25
C PHE A 86 16.23 5.50 -0.82
N ASN A 87 17.14 4.95 0.00
CA ASN A 87 18.54 4.69 -0.36
C ASN A 87 19.24 5.89 -1.04
N GLY A 88 19.00 7.10 -0.54
CA GLY A 88 19.56 8.34 -1.09
C GLY A 88 18.93 8.81 -2.41
N SER A 89 17.98 8.06 -2.97
CA SER A 89 17.25 8.44 -4.20
C SER A 89 15.91 9.06 -3.86
N LYS A 90 15.54 10.14 -4.58
CA LYS A 90 14.20 10.73 -4.51
C LYS A 90 13.24 9.88 -5.33
N VAL A 91 12.13 9.47 -4.74
CA VAL A 91 11.07 8.70 -5.37
C VAL A 91 9.83 9.56 -5.49
N ARG A 92 9.18 9.54 -6.65
CA ARG A 92 7.90 10.22 -6.91
C ARG A 92 6.90 9.21 -7.42
N MET A 93 5.69 9.19 -6.87
CA MET A 93 4.64 8.26 -7.30
C MET A 93 3.26 8.88 -7.15
N HIS A 94 2.38 8.56 -8.08
CA HIS A 94 0.93 8.71 -7.99
C HIS A 94 0.34 7.46 -7.33
N LEU A 95 -0.50 7.67 -6.32
CA LEU A 95 -1.09 6.62 -5.49
C LEU A 95 -2.33 6.01 -6.13
N GLY A 96 -3.10 6.78 -6.90
CA GLY A 96 -4.41 6.39 -7.44
C GLY A 96 -5.52 6.30 -6.37
N ASP A 97 -5.22 5.72 -5.21
CA ASP A 97 -6.12 5.64 -4.06
C ASP A 97 -5.36 5.51 -2.72
N LYS A 98 -6.08 5.66 -1.61
CA LYS A 98 -5.48 5.65 -0.25
C LYS A 98 -4.92 4.28 0.17
N CYS A 99 -5.36 3.17 -0.44
CA CYS A 99 -4.87 1.83 -0.13
C CYS A 99 -3.41 1.66 -0.57
N SER A 100 -2.95 2.41 -1.58
CA SER A 100 -1.55 2.44 -2.01
C SER A 100 -0.55 2.85 -0.93
N ILE A 101 -1.00 3.57 0.11
CA ILE A 101 -0.17 3.84 1.30
C ILE A 101 0.28 2.54 1.98
N TYR A 102 -0.54 1.49 1.95
CA TYR A 102 -0.14 0.17 2.44
C TYR A 102 0.98 -0.43 1.59
N ALA A 103 0.89 -0.36 0.26
CA ALA A 103 1.91 -0.87 -0.65
C ALA A 103 3.26 -0.18 -0.40
N ILE A 104 3.28 1.16 -0.41
CA ILE A 104 4.52 1.93 -0.14
C ILE A 104 5.08 1.61 1.25
N HIS A 105 4.22 1.55 2.29
CA HIS A 105 4.67 1.21 3.63
C HIS A 105 5.27 -0.21 3.70
N SER A 106 4.61 -1.20 3.09
CA SER A 106 5.09 -2.57 3.06
C SER A 106 6.44 -2.68 2.32
N THR A 107 6.54 -2.03 1.16
CA THR A 107 7.68 -2.11 0.26
C THR A 107 8.88 -1.32 0.78
N PHE A 108 8.70 -0.07 1.23
CA PHE A 108 9.81 0.82 1.58
C PHE A 108 10.08 0.95 3.10
N ILE A 109 9.07 0.78 3.97
CA ILE A 109 9.27 0.81 5.44
C ILE A 109 9.54 -0.58 5.99
N LYS A 110 8.65 -1.53 5.68
CA LYS A 110 8.80 -2.91 6.17
C LYS A 110 9.82 -3.69 5.37
N GLN A 111 10.07 -3.27 4.12
CA GLN A 111 10.99 -3.93 3.20
C GLN A 111 10.78 -5.43 3.21
N VAL A 112 9.54 -5.86 2.96
CA VAL A 112 9.17 -7.30 3.01
C VAL A 112 10.01 -8.16 2.07
N TYR A 113 10.63 -7.54 1.05
CA TYR A 113 11.54 -8.16 0.09
C TYR A 113 13.04 -8.01 0.42
N HIS A 114 13.42 -7.48 1.58
CA HIS A 114 14.83 -7.17 1.90
C HIS A 114 15.77 -8.38 1.87
N MET A 115 15.23 -9.58 2.09
CA MET A 115 15.99 -10.84 2.07
C MET A 115 16.46 -11.23 0.65
N LEU A 116 15.86 -10.66 -0.40
CA LEU A 116 16.22 -10.94 -1.78
C LEU A 116 17.49 -10.18 -2.17
N ASN A 117 18.57 -10.90 -2.51
CA ASN A 117 19.76 -10.29 -3.10
C ASN A 117 19.55 -10.07 -4.60
N VAL A 118 19.05 -8.89 -4.96
CA VAL A 118 18.77 -8.50 -6.34
C VAL A 118 19.94 -7.77 -7.01
N LYS A 119 21.04 -7.50 -6.30
CA LYS A 119 22.15 -6.67 -6.80
C LYS A 119 22.71 -7.23 -8.11
N ASN A 120 22.73 -6.40 -9.14
CA ASN A 120 23.16 -6.71 -10.51
C ASN A 120 22.40 -7.87 -11.20
N ARG A 121 21.21 -8.23 -10.71
CA ARG A 121 20.38 -9.31 -11.29
C ARG A 121 19.25 -8.76 -12.14
N ILE A 122 18.68 -9.63 -12.98
CA ILE A 122 17.37 -9.39 -13.58
C ILE A 122 16.32 -9.90 -12.59
N VAL A 123 15.32 -9.07 -12.29
CA VAL A 123 14.19 -9.44 -11.43
C VAL A 123 12.94 -9.60 -12.28
N ILE A 124 12.22 -10.69 -12.09
CA ILE A 124 10.86 -10.85 -12.62
C ILE A 124 9.91 -10.50 -11.48
N ASP A 125 9.10 -9.46 -11.69
CA ASP A 125 8.17 -8.94 -10.70
C ASP A 125 6.72 -9.20 -11.14
N ILE A 126 5.99 -9.99 -10.35
CA ILE A 126 4.65 -10.47 -10.69
C ILE A 126 3.62 -9.75 -9.83
N GLY A 127 2.83 -8.89 -10.47
CA GLY A 127 1.87 -8.00 -9.78
C GLY A 127 2.52 -6.69 -9.39
N ALA A 128 2.91 -5.90 -10.39
CA ALA A 128 3.61 -4.63 -10.19
C ALA A 128 2.74 -3.55 -9.52
N TYR A 129 1.42 -3.74 -9.49
CA TYR A 129 0.43 -2.82 -8.92
C TYR A 129 0.63 -1.40 -9.41
N ILE A 130 0.99 -0.45 -8.53
CA ILE A 130 1.25 0.96 -8.89
C ILE A 130 2.73 1.23 -9.24
N GLY A 131 3.53 0.20 -9.44
CA GLY A 131 4.95 0.30 -9.75
C GLY A 131 5.85 0.46 -8.52
N ASP A 132 5.37 0.21 -7.30
CA ASP A 132 6.16 0.37 -6.08
C ASP A 132 7.30 -0.67 -5.98
N THR A 133 7.02 -1.93 -6.28
CA THR A 133 8.00 -3.02 -6.25
C THR A 133 9.07 -2.96 -7.34
N PRO A 134 8.79 -2.66 -8.63
CA PRO A 134 9.86 -2.56 -9.63
C PRO A 134 10.80 -1.38 -9.34
N ILE A 135 10.27 -0.24 -8.89
CA ILE A 135 11.09 0.90 -8.44
C ILE A 135 11.96 0.47 -7.25
N TYR A 136 11.38 -0.18 -6.24
CA TYR A 136 12.12 -0.69 -5.09
C TYR A 136 13.29 -1.59 -5.51
N PHE A 137 13.06 -2.56 -6.40
CA PHE A 137 14.12 -3.49 -6.83
C PHE A 137 15.25 -2.78 -7.58
N ILE A 138 14.93 -1.79 -8.42
CA ILE A 138 15.93 -0.95 -9.06
C ILE A 138 16.77 -0.19 -8.02
N LEU A 139 16.13 0.40 -7.01
CA LEU A 139 16.81 1.12 -5.91
C LEU A 139 17.57 0.19 -4.94
N LYS A 140 17.29 -1.11 -4.97
CA LYS A 140 18.07 -2.16 -4.29
C LYS A 140 19.21 -2.70 -5.15
N GLY A 141 19.39 -2.19 -6.36
CA GLY A 141 20.51 -2.49 -7.24
C GLY A 141 20.25 -3.57 -8.28
N ALA A 142 18.99 -3.94 -8.55
CA ALA A 142 18.66 -4.79 -9.70
C ALA A 142 19.17 -4.16 -11.00
N ARG A 143 19.79 -4.96 -11.87
CA ARG A 143 20.27 -4.48 -13.18
C ARG A 143 19.10 -4.08 -14.07
N LYS A 144 18.07 -4.94 -14.11
CA LYS A 144 16.83 -4.76 -14.87
C LYS A 144 15.67 -5.41 -14.12
N VAL A 145 14.48 -4.86 -14.26
CA VAL A 145 13.23 -5.48 -13.79
C VAL A 145 12.33 -5.75 -14.99
N ILE A 146 11.75 -6.94 -15.06
CA ILE A 146 10.65 -7.29 -15.97
C ILE A 146 9.43 -7.44 -15.09
N ALA A 147 8.53 -6.46 -15.15
CA ALA A 147 7.37 -6.36 -14.29
C ALA A 147 6.11 -6.68 -15.10
N VAL A 148 5.15 -7.37 -14.47
CA VAL A 148 3.84 -7.66 -15.07
C VAL A 148 2.73 -7.17 -14.16
N GLU A 149 1.74 -6.52 -14.75
CA GLU A 149 0.54 -6.07 -14.05
C GLU A 149 -0.67 -6.28 -14.97
N PRO A 150 -1.60 -7.19 -14.63
CA PRO A 150 -2.72 -7.49 -15.50
C PRO A 150 -3.85 -6.45 -15.44
N TYR A 151 -4.00 -5.66 -14.38
CA TYR A 151 -5.10 -4.69 -14.32
C TYR A 151 -4.76 -3.42 -15.09
N PRO A 152 -5.53 -3.01 -16.13
CA PRO A 152 -5.14 -1.91 -17.01
C PRO A 152 -4.91 -0.56 -16.31
N ARG A 153 -5.71 -0.23 -15.30
CA ARG A 153 -5.56 1.03 -14.56
C ARG A 153 -4.31 1.00 -13.68
N HIS A 154 -4.05 -0.11 -12.98
CA HIS A 154 -2.80 -0.30 -12.24
C HIS A 154 -1.59 -0.28 -13.18
N TYR A 155 -1.66 -0.97 -14.33
CA TYR A 155 -0.62 -0.92 -15.36
C TYR A 155 -0.33 0.51 -15.84
N ALA A 156 -1.38 1.29 -16.15
CA ALA A 156 -1.22 2.68 -16.59
C ALA A 156 -0.54 3.53 -15.49
N LEU A 157 -0.97 3.36 -14.24
CA LEU A 157 -0.40 4.06 -13.09
C LEU A 157 1.05 3.64 -12.80
N ALA A 158 1.36 2.34 -12.87
CA ALA A 158 2.72 1.82 -12.76
C ALA A 158 3.63 2.36 -13.85
N LYS A 159 3.15 2.40 -15.10
CA LYS A 159 3.88 2.95 -16.24
C LYS A 159 4.24 4.42 -16.00
N GLU A 160 3.27 5.22 -15.56
CA GLU A 160 3.51 6.62 -15.20
C GLU A 160 4.53 6.75 -14.05
N ASN A 161 4.38 5.96 -12.99
CA ASN A 161 5.29 6.00 -11.85
C ASN A 161 6.72 5.57 -12.21
N ILE A 162 6.90 4.56 -13.06
CA ILE A 162 8.22 4.16 -13.57
C ILE A 162 8.85 5.34 -14.35
N ALA A 163 8.09 5.99 -15.22
CA ALA A 163 8.55 7.12 -16.01
C ALA A 163 8.89 8.35 -15.15
N LEU A 164 8.09 8.64 -14.11
CA LEU A 164 8.35 9.73 -13.15
C LEU A 164 9.69 9.60 -12.42
N ASN A 165 10.25 8.39 -12.37
CA ASN A 165 11.55 8.10 -11.77
C ASN A 165 12.65 7.86 -12.81
N GLY A 166 12.37 8.06 -14.11
CA GLY A 166 13.34 7.92 -15.20
C GLY A 166 13.84 6.48 -15.38
N LEU A 167 12.98 5.49 -15.09
CA LEU A 167 13.36 4.08 -15.05
C LEU A 167 12.95 3.26 -16.28
N ASP A 168 12.44 3.90 -17.33
CA ASP A 168 11.95 3.23 -18.56
C ASP A 168 12.98 2.31 -19.21
N ASN A 169 14.27 2.69 -19.16
CA ASN A 169 15.36 1.89 -19.72
C ASN A 169 15.74 0.67 -18.86
N ARG A 170 15.27 0.62 -17.61
CA ARG A 170 15.63 -0.42 -16.64
C ARG A 170 14.44 -1.26 -16.17
N VAL A 171 13.22 -0.83 -16.43
CA VAL A 171 11.99 -1.56 -16.12
C VAL A 171 11.21 -1.82 -17.40
N THR A 172 11.05 -3.08 -17.77
CA THR A 172 10.12 -3.49 -18.82
C THR A 172 8.80 -3.88 -18.16
N LEU A 173 7.75 -3.07 -18.32
CA LEU A 173 6.41 -3.32 -17.77
C LEU A 173 5.48 -3.90 -18.85
N LEU A 174 4.87 -5.05 -18.57
CA LEU A 174 3.95 -5.75 -19.47
C LEU A 174 2.54 -5.78 -18.87
N ASN A 175 1.53 -5.47 -19.68
CA ASN A 175 0.12 -5.56 -19.29
C ASN A 175 -0.39 -7.00 -19.52
N VAL A 176 0.06 -7.93 -18.69
CA VAL A 176 -0.24 -9.37 -18.86
C VAL A 176 -0.42 -10.07 -17.51
N ALA A 177 -1.22 -11.13 -17.50
CA ALA A 177 -1.31 -12.07 -16.39
C ALA A 177 -0.38 -13.27 -16.61
N ILE A 178 0.19 -13.82 -15.53
CA ILE A 178 0.98 -15.05 -15.57
C ILE A 178 0.07 -16.26 -15.32
N SER A 179 0.08 -17.22 -16.25
CA SER A 179 -0.65 -18.47 -16.16
C SER A 179 0.21 -19.62 -16.69
N GLY A 180 -0.06 -20.85 -16.22
CA GLY A 180 0.51 -22.07 -16.80
C GLY A 180 -0.09 -22.43 -18.18
N ARG A 181 -1.09 -21.67 -18.66
CA ARG A 181 -1.77 -21.88 -19.94
C ARG A 181 -1.77 -20.61 -20.80
N ASN A 182 -1.88 -20.82 -22.12
CA ASN A 182 -2.00 -19.72 -23.07
C ASN A 182 -3.46 -19.36 -23.36
N GLU A 183 -4.05 -18.50 -22.53
CA GLU A 183 -5.47 -18.14 -22.61
C GLU A 183 -5.71 -16.63 -22.35
N VAL A 184 -6.82 -16.12 -22.87
CA VAL A 184 -7.35 -14.78 -22.55
C VAL A 184 -8.25 -14.93 -21.33
N ILE A 185 -8.01 -14.13 -20.29
CA ILE A 185 -8.85 -14.09 -19.10
C ILE A 185 -9.66 -12.79 -19.07
N LYS A 186 -10.89 -12.88 -18.58
CA LYS A 186 -11.66 -11.69 -18.19
C LYS A 186 -11.30 -11.37 -16.75
N LEU A 187 -10.88 -10.13 -16.52
CA LEU A 187 -10.71 -9.61 -15.18
C LEU A 187 -12.06 -9.07 -14.70
N ASP A 188 -12.55 -9.60 -13.59
CA ASP A 188 -13.69 -8.98 -12.90
C ASP A 188 -13.25 -7.62 -12.36
N GLY A 189 -14.17 -6.65 -12.43
CA GLY A 189 -13.90 -5.24 -12.19
C GLY A 189 -13.10 -4.98 -10.91
N GLU A 190 -12.27 -3.93 -10.94
CA GLU A 190 -11.60 -3.43 -9.75
C GLU A 190 -12.58 -3.26 -8.59
N CYS A 191 -12.09 -3.53 -7.39
CA CYS A 191 -12.81 -3.26 -6.15
C CYS A 191 -13.31 -1.81 -6.15
N LEU A 192 -14.63 -1.66 -6.35
CA LEU A 192 -15.48 -0.47 -6.23
C LEU A 192 -15.27 0.62 -7.30
N CYS A 193 -16.19 0.62 -8.30
CA CYS A 193 -16.51 1.70 -9.26
C CYS A 193 -16.01 1.53 -10.71
N SER A 194 -16.37 0.44 -11.40
CA SER A 194 -16.99 0.51 -12.74
C SER A 194 -17.17 -0.88 -13.34
N SER A 195 -18.28 -1.07 -14.05
CA SER A 195 -18.80 -2.35 -14.51
C SER A 195 -18.62 -2.51 -16.02
N LYS A 196 -17.39 -2.69 -16.50
CA LYS A 196 -17.15 -3.30 -17.82
C LYS A 196 -15.91 -4.20 -17.81
N PRO A 197 -16.01 -5.46 -18.28
CA PRO A 197 -14.85 -6.31 -18.49
C PRO A 197 -14.00 -5.75 -19.65
N LEU A 198 -12.69 -5.66 -19.43
CA LEU A 198 -11.71 -5.40 -20.49
C LEU A 198 -11.00 -6.70 -20.87
N GLU A 199 -10.87 -6.95 -22.16
CA GLU A 199 -10.06 -8.02 -22.72
C GLU A 199 -8.62 -7.53 -22.88
N ILE A 200 -7.66 -8.33 -22.42
CA ILE A 200 -6.23 -8.01 -22.53
C ILE A 200 -5.58 -9.15 -23.28
N ALA A 201 -5.07 -8.84 -24.48
CA ALA A 201 -4.25 -9.73 -25.27
C ALA A 201 -2.82 -9.77 -24.70
N LYS A 202 -2.23 -10.98 -24.69
CA LYS A 202 -0.88 -11.26 -24.20
C LYS A 202 0.22 -10.67 -25.07
#